data_AF-A0A957DTV4-F1
#
_entry.id   AF-A0A957DTV4-F1
#
_cell.length_a   1.000
_cell.length_b   1.000
_cell.length_c   1.000
_cell.angle_alpha   90.00
_cell.angle_beta   90.00
_cell.angle_gamma   90.00
#
_symmetry.space_group_name_H-M   'P 1'
#
loop_
_entity.id
_entity.type
_entity.pdbx_description
1 polymer ?
#
loop_
_entity_poly.entity_id
_entity_poly.type
_entity_poly.pdbx_seq_one_letter_code
_entity_poly.pdbx_strand_id
1 'polypeptide(L)'
;GHYHTENYHTIFYQALPQALRALQADASAAAQVRASVTYNMIVEGVLAETGYHAYFTVMEQQDILPGVRQGIRLLQQDESRHIAYGIFLLSRLIAADDGLWDVLEETMNELLPPALGVVGDAFAAYEVMPFGLEESVFTDYALNQFQKRVERLEKARGASLADIYRVTQQAIEQNDS
;
A
#
# COMPACT_ATOMS: atom_id res chain seq x y z
N GLY A 1 -18.31 13.20 4.32
CA GLY A 1 -18.27 13.89 3.01
C GLY A 1 -18.55 12.88 1.93
N HIS A 2 -18.96 13.29 0.73
CA HIS A 2 -19.44 12.40 -0.35
C HIS A 2 -18.50 11.22 -0.70
N TYR A 3 -17.19 11.36 -0.44
CA TYR A 3 -16.16 10.34 -0.73
C TYR A 3 -15.61 9.60 0.51
N HIS A 4 -16.12 9.93 1.71
CA HIS A 4 -15.74 9.22 2.94
C HIS A 4 -16.85 8.22 3.25
N THR A 5 -16.93 7.20 2.42
CA THR A 5 -17.86 6.09 2.54
C THR A 5 -17.44 5.14 3.66
N GLU A 6 -18.24 4.11 3.91
CA GLU A 6 -17.98 3.13 4.97
C GLU A 6 -16.59 2.48 4.84
N ASN A 7 -16.19 2.08 3.64
CA ASN A 7 -14.88 1.48 3.39
C ASN A 7 -13.73 2.44 3.70
N TYR A 8 -13.87 3.71 3.29
CA TYR A 8 -12.89 4.75 3.62
C TYR A 8 -12.80 4.97 5.14
N HIS A 9 -13.94 5.01 5.83
CA HIS A 9 -14.01 5.12 7.29
C HIS A 9 -13.31 3.96 7.99
N THR A 10 -13.56 2.72 7.55
CA THR A 10 -12.95 1.51 8.09
C THR A 10 -11.42 1.57 8.02
N ILE A 11 -10.86 2.03 6.90
CA ILE A 11 -9.40 2.12 6.76
C ILE A 11 -8.84 3.34 7.48
N PHE A 12 -9.25 4.55 7.07
CA PHE A 12 -8.56 5.77 7.46
C PHE A 12 -8.96 6.30 8.84
N TYR A 13 -10.15 5.98 9.32
CA TYR A 13 -10.64 6.48 10.62
C TYR A 13 -10.66 5.42 11.72
N GLN A 14 -10.54 4.14 11.38
CA GLN A 14 -10.52 3.06 12.35
C GLN A 14 -9.18 2.31 12.29
N ALA A 15 -8.95 1.47 11.26
CA ALA A 15 -7.81 0.56 11.22
C ALA A 15 -6.46 1.28 11.33
N LEU A 16 -6.23 2.28 10.48
CA LEU A 16 -4.98 3.04 10.43
C LEU A 16 -4.64 3.74 11.77
N PRO A 17 -5.52 4.60 12.32
CA PRO A 17 -5.22 5.25 13.60
C PRO A 17 -5.17 4.27 14.76
N GLN A 18 -5.98 3.19 14.75
CA GLN A 18 -5.95 2.18 15.81
C GLN A 18 -4.61 1.42 15.82
N ALA A 19 -4.16 0.92 14.67
CA ALA A 19 -2.91 0.18 14.55
C ALA A 19 -1.69 1.03 14.94
N LEU A 20 -1.63 2.29 14.48
CA LEU A 20 -0.52 3.19 14.82
C LEU A 20 -0.56 3.65 16.29
N ARG A 21 -1.73 3.95 16.86
CA ARG A 21 -1.83 4.37 18.27
C ARG A 21 -1.53 3.23 19.22
N ALA A 22 -1.84 1.99 18.87
CA ALA A 22 -1.52 0.81 19.68
C ALA A 22 -0.01 0.75 20.01
N LEU A 23 0.85 1.20 19.09
CA LEU A 23 2.31 1.24 19.29
C LEU A 23 2.77 2.11 20.46
N GLN A 24 1.92 3.03 20.96
CA GLN A 24 2.24 3.83 22.14
C GLN A 24 2.23 3.00 23.44
N ALA A 25 1.47 1.91 23.47
CA ALA A 25 1.32 1.04 24.62
C ALA A 25 1.91 -0.37 24.39
N ASP A 26 1.99 -0.82 23.13
CA ASP A 26 2.54 -2.12 22.74
C ASP A 26 3.53 -1.99 21.58
N ALA A 27 4.82 -2.12 21.89
CA ALA A 27 5.89 -2.10 20.90
C ALA A 27 6.30 -3.51 20.41
N SER A 28 5.47 -4.53 20.63
CA SER A 28 5.72 -5.90 20.18
C SER A 28 5.94 -5.99 18.67
N ALA A 29 6.65 -7.03 18.23
CA ALA A 29 6.87 -7.27 16.81
C ALA A 29 5.54 -7.48 16.06
N ALA A 30 4.56 -8.17 16.68
CA ALA A 30 3.22 -8.34 16.12
C ALA A 30 2.49 -6.99 15.96
N ALA A 31 2.55 -6.09 16.94
CA ALA A 31 1.96 -4.76 16.82
C ALA A 31 2.63 -3.94 15.71
N GLN A 32 3.95 -4.01 15.58
CA GLN A 32 4.70 -3.37 14.49
C GLN A 32 4.30 -3.92 13.12
N VAL A 33 4.09 -5.24 13.00
CA VAL A 33 3.59 -5.87 11.77
C VAL A 33 2.22 -5.31 11.40
N ARG A 34 1.24 -5.32 12.33
CA ARG A 34 -0.11 -4.80 12.05
C ARG A 34 -0.08 -3.33 11.62
N ALA A 35 0.72 -2.52 12.31
CA ALA A 35 0.91 -1.11 11.98
C ALA A 35 1.52 -0.88 10.59
N SER A 36 2.64 -1.55 10.28
CA SER A 36 3.34 -1.37 9.01
C SER A 36 2.57 -1.96 7.83
N VAL A 37 1.85 -3.09 8.02
CA VAL A 37 0.91 -3.60 7.02
C VAL A 37 -0.16 -2.57 6.71
N THR A 38 -0.84 -2.05 7.73
CA THR A 38 -1.94 -1.11 7.55
C THR A 38 -1.47 0.17 6.84
N TYR A 39 -0.34 0.73 7.27
CA TYR A 39 0.16 1.99 6.73
C TYR A 39 0.89 1.80 5.38
N ASN A 40 1.97 1.02 5.37
CA ASN A 40 2.85 0.97 4.20
C ASN A 40 2.30 0.07 3.10
N MET A 41 1.68 -1.07 3.44
CA MET A 41 1.26 -2.03 2.42
C MET A 41 -0.13 -1.71 1.87
N ILE A 42 -1.10 -1.38 2.74
CA ILE A 42 -2.47 -1.11 2.31
C ILE A 42 -2.66 0.35 1.92
N VAL A 43 -2.38 1.30 2.83
CA VAL A 43 -2.65 2.73 2.57
C VAL A 43 -1.72 3.28 1.48
N GLU A 44 -0.41 3.09 1.59
CA GLU A 44 0.54 3.58 0.58
C GLU A 44 0.63 2.60 -0.61
N GLY A 45 0.94 1.33 -0.33
CA GLY A 45 1.27 0.33 -1.35
C GLY A 45 0.11 -0.17 -2.22
N VAL A 46 -1.15 0.04 -1.81
CA VAL A 46 -2.33 -0.36 -2.59
C VAL A 46 -3.17 0.87 -2.94
N LEU A 47 -3.69 1.59 -1.94
CA LEU A 47 -4.63 2.68 -2.18
C LEU A 47 -3.97 3.89 -2.85
N ALA A 48 -2.85 4.38 -2.32
CA ALA A 48 -2.17 5.54 -2.89
C ALA A 48 -1.63 5.23 -4.30
N GLU A 49 -0.96 4.08 -4.50
CA GLU A 49 -0.50 3.66 -5.83
C GLU A 49 -1.66 3.56 -6.86
N THR A 50 -2.82 3.01 -6.46
CA THR A 50 -4.00 2.92 -7.34
C THR A 50 -4.56 4.32 -7.67
N GLY A 51 -4.60 5.22 -6.69
CA GLY A 51 -5.01 6.61 -6.90
C GLY A 51 -4.06 7.36 -7.84
N TYR A 52 -2.74 7.19 -7.69
CA TYR A 52 -1.75 7.75 -8.62
C TYR A 52 -1.92 7.19 -10.03
N HIS A 53 -2.16 5.89 -10.15
CA HIS A 53 -2.44 5.26 -11.45
C HIS A 53 -3.67 5.88 -12.13
N ALA A 54 -4.73 6.20 -11.37
CA ALA A 54 -5.91 6.89 -11.90
C ALA A 54 -5.58 8.30 -12.38
N TYR A 55 -4.85 9.09 -11.59
CA TYR A 55 -4.44 10.43 -11.99
C TYR A 55 -3.57 10.43 -13.25
N PHE A 56 -2.56 9.56 -13.32
CA PHE A 56 -1.70 9.46 -14.50
C PHE A 56 -2.49 9.02 -15.73
N THR A 57 -3.33 7.99 -15.61
CA THR A 57 -4.17 7.51 -16.72
C THR A 57 -4.98 8.67 -17.32
N VAL A 58 -5.68 9.45 -16.48
CA VAL A 58 -6.47 10.60 -16.97
C VAL A 58 -5.58 11.69 -17.55
N MET A 59 -4.57 12.14 -16.82
CA MET A 59 -3.80 13.33 -17.22
C MET A 59 -2.91 13.07 -18.44
N GLU A 60 -2.43 11.84 -18.64
CA GLU A 60 -1.65 11.46 -19.81
C GLU A 60 -2.54 11.24 -21.04
N GLN A 61 -3.66 10.52 -20.91
CA GLN A 61 -4.57 10.29 -22.04
C GLN A 61 -5.20 11.58 -22.57
N GLN A 62 -5.48 12.54 -21.68
CA GLN A 62 -6.11 13.81 -22.05
C GLN A 62 -5.09 14.94 -22.33
N ASP A 63 -3.80 14.68 -22.10
CA ASP A 63 -2.70 15.67 -22.14
C ASP A 63 -3.00 16.98 -21.37
N ILE A 64 -3.48 16.84 -20.14
CA ILE A 64 -3.86 17.98 -19.29
C ILE A 64 -2.97 18.09 -18.05
N LEU A 65 -3.08 19.24 -17.36
CA LEU A 65 -2.50 19.47 -16.03
C LEU A 65 -1.00 19.08 -15.89
N PRO A 66 -0.09 19.52 -16.79
CA PRO A 66 1.32 19.12 -16.76
C PRO A 66 2.03 19.45 -15.44
N GLY A 67 1.66 20.55 -14.77
CA GLY A 67 2.21 20.89 -13.46
C GLY A 67 1.79 19.90 -12.37
N VAL A 68 0.53 19.44 -12.39
CA VAL A 68 0.03 18.43 -11.45
C VAL A 68 0.68 17.06 -11.75
N ARG A 69 0.82 16.69 -13.03
CA ARG A 69 1.55 15.48 -13.45
C ARG A 69 2.97 15.46 -12.87
N GLN A 70 3.69 16.58 -12.97
CA GLN A 70 5.03 16.66 -12.39
C GLN A 70 5.01 16.59 -10.86
N GLY A 71 4.04 17.22 -10.20
CA GLY A 71 3.87 17.13 -8.75
C GLY A 71 3.62 15.70 -8.27
N ILE A 72 2.72 14.96 -8.92
CA ILE A 72 2.42 13.56 -8.59
C ILE A 72 3.64 12.68 -8.85
N ARG A 73 4.41 12.92 -9.92
CA ARG A 73 5.65 12.19 -10.19
C ARG A 73 6.67 12.34 -9.06
N LEU A 74 6.83 13.56 -8.53
CA LEU A 74 7.70 13.82 -7.38
C LEU A 74 7.17 13.12 -6.12
N LEU A 75 5.86 13.16 -5.89
CA LEU A 75 5.24 12.46 -4.75
C LEU A 75 5.46 10.94 -4.83
N GLN A 76 5.29 10.35 -6.02
CA GLN A 76 5.50 8.92 -6.24
C GLN A 76 6.96 8.49 -5.97
N GLN A 77 7.94 9.36 -6.27
CA GLN A 77 9.35 9.10 -5.93
C GLN A 77 9.55 9.00 -4.42
N ASP A 78 8.86 9.82 -3.63
CA ASP A 78 8.93 9.77 -2.17
C ASP A 78 8.23 8.53 -1.60
N GLU A 79 7.06 8.18 -2.12
CA GLU A 79 6.27 7.01 -1.71
C GLU A 79 7.02 5.68 -1.91
N SER A 80 7.85 5.60 -2.96
CA SER A 80 8.70 4.44 -3.19
C SER A 80 9.61 4.11 -1.99
N ARG A 81 10.07 5.14 -1.26
CA ARG A 81 10.93 4.99 -0.07
C ARG A 81 10.13 4.56 1.15
N HIS A 82 8.89 5.03 1.30
CA HIS A 82 8.02 4.63 2.40
C HIS A 82 7.63 3.14 2.28
N ILE A 83 7.25 2.71 1.08
CA ILE A 83 6.94 1.31 0.79
C ILE A 83 8.19 0.44 0.97
N ALA A 84 9.35 0.89 0.48
CA ALA A 84 10.61 0.17 0.66
C ALA A 84 10.97 -0.01 2.15
N TYR A 85 10.77 1.03 2.97
CA TYR A 85 10.95 0.92 4.42
C TYR A 85 9.98 -0.09 5.05
N GLY A 86 8.70 -0.06 4.67
CA GLY A 86 7.72 -1.03 5.16
C GLY A 86 8.08 -2.47 4.79
N ILE A 87 8.49 -2.70 3.55
CA ILE A 87 8.98 -4.02 3.09
C ILE A 87 10.19 -4.45 3.91
N PHE A 88 11.17 -3.58 4.11
CA PHE A 88 12.35 -3.88 4.91
C PHE A 88 11.99 -4.24 6.36
N LEU A 89 11.15 -3.41 7.01
CA LEU A 89 10.71 -3.61 8.39
C LEU A 89 9.98 -4.95 8.55
N LEU A 90 9.01 -5.23 7.69
CA LEU A 90 8.24 -6.46 7.75
C LEU A 90 9.13 -7.68 7.46
N SER A 91 9.99 -7.59 6.44
CA SER A 91 10.93 -8.67 6.09
C SER A 91 11.87 -9.01 7.24
N ARG A 92 12.45 -8.01 7.92
CA ARG A 92 13.35 -8.28 9.06
C ARG A 92 12.63 -8.89 10.26
N LEU A 93 11.36 -8.54 10.47
CA LEU A 93 10.56 -9.06 11.59
C LEU A 93 10.20 -10.52 11.34
N ILE A 94 9.71 -10.84 10.13
CA ILE A 94 9.38 -12.21 9.71
C ILE A 94 10.63 -13.11 9.69
N ALA A 95 11.77 -12.59 9.21
CA ALA A 95 13.03 -13.33 9.23
C ALA A 95 13.51 -13.66 10.66
N ALA A 96 13.16 -12.83 11.64
CA ALA A 96 13.50 -13.05 13.05
C ALA A 96 12.52 -14.00 13.76
N ASP A 97 11.26 -14.01 13.36
CA ASP A 97 10.20 -14.88 13.89
C ASP A 97 9.19 -15.20 12.78
N ASP A 98 9.24 -16.42 12.24
CA ASP A 98 8.35 -16.89 11.18
C ASP A 98 6.88 -16.93 11.62
N GLY A 99 6.60 -17.02 12.93
CA GLY A 99 5.25 -16.96 13.49
C GLY A 99 4.55 -15.61 13.27
N LEU A 100 5.31 -14.55 12.92
CA LEU A 100 4.74 -13.26 12.54
C LEU A 100 4.15 -13.25 11.13
N TRP A 101 4.41 -14.27 10.31
CA TRP A 101 3.80 -14.40 8.99
C TRP A 101 2.28 -14.44 9.07
N ASP A 102 1.73 -15.23 9.99
CA ASP A 102 0.28 -15.38 10.15
C ASP A 102 -0.37 -14.03 10.53
N VAL A 103 0.29 -13.24 11.39
CA VAL A 103 -0.17 -11.89 11.77
C VAL A 103 -0.19 -10.96 10.56
N LEU A 104 0.85 -11.04 9.70
CA LEU A 104 0.94 -10.25 8.49
C LEU A 104 -0.16 -10.61 7.50
N GLU A 105 -0.29 -11.90 7.20
CA GLU A 105 -1.24 -12.43 6.23
C GLU A 105 -2.69 -12.17 6.67
N GLU A 106 -3.01 -12.41 7.94
CA GLU A 106 -4.32 -12.09 8.53
C GLU A 106 -4.64 -10.61 8.35
N THR A 107 -3.72 -9.71 8.74
CA THR A 107 -3.95 -8.26 8.65
C THR A 107 -4.10 -7.79 7.19
N MET A 108 -3.28 -8.34 6.27
CA MET A 108 -3.39 -8.04 4.83
C MET A 108 -4.76 -8.47 4.29
N ASN A 109 -5.20 -9.70 4.60
CA ASN A 109 -6.47 -10.23 4.13
C ASN A 109 -7.69 -9.55 4.76
N GLU A 110 -7.60 -9.13 6.03
CA GLU A 110 -8.65 -8.36 6.70
C GLU A 110 -8.87 -6.99 6.04
N LEU A 111 -7.79 -6.35 5.59
CA LEU A 111 -7.84 -5.00 5.02
C LEU A 111 -8.05 -4.96 3.50
N LEU A 112 -7.87 -6.09 2.80
CA LEU A 112 -8.08 -6.15 1.35
C LEU A 112 -9.53 -5.83 0.94
N PRO A 113 -10.59 -6.44 1.52
CA PRO A 113 -11.96 -6.12 1.15
C PRO A 113 -12.33 -4.63 1.27
N PRO A 114 -12.08 -3.94 2.41
CA PRO A 114 -12.37 -2.51 2.47
C PRO A 114 -11.46 -1.70 1.53
N ALA A 115 -10.23 -2.13 1.22
CA ALA A 115 -9.38 -1.42 0.29
C ALA A 115 -9.93 -1.45 -1.15
N LEU A 116 -10.39 -2.62 -1.61
CA LEU A 116 -11.11 -2.73 -2.89
C LEU A 116 -12.44 -1.98 -2.85
N GLY A 117 -13.13 -1.99 -1.71
CA GLY A 117 -14.34 -1.22 -1.47
C GLY A 117 -14.15 0.28 -1.65
N VAL A 118 -13.02 0.85 -1.21
CA VAL A 118 -12.68 2.27 -1.45
C VAL A 118 -12.58 2.57 -2.95
N VAL A 119 -12.03 1.66 -3.76
CA VAL A 119 -11.98 1.82 -5.22
C VAL A 119 -13.40 1.80 -5.79
N GLY A 120 -14.21 0.79 -5.47
CA GLY A 120 -15.58 0.69 -5.95
C GLY A 120 -16.45 1.88 -5.55
N ASP A 121 -16.33 2.35 -4.31
CA ASP A 121 -17.06 3.52 -3.80
C ASP A 121 -16.74 4.81 -4.59
N ALA A 122 -15.50 4.96 -5.04
CA ALA A 122 -15.10 6.11 -5.86
C ALA A 122 -15.75 6.09 -7.25
N PHE A 123 -15.97 4.90 -7.83
CA PHE A 123 -16.68 4.72 -9.08
C PHE A 123 -18.19 4.89 -8.92
N ALA A 124 -18.76 4.32 -7.86
CA ALA A 124 -20.18 4.41 -7.54
C ALA A 124 -20.66 5.85 -7.23
N ALA A 125 -19.73 6.76 -6.92
CA ALA A 125 -20.03 8.18 -6.76
C ALA A 125 -20.49 8.88 -8.05
N TYR A 126 -20.32 8.25 -9.23
CA TYR A 126 -20.69 8.81 -10.51
C TYR A 126 -21.69 7.91 -11.24
N GLU A 127 -22.82 8.46 -11.68
CA GLU A 127 -23.78 7.74 -12.53
C GLU A 127 -23.17 7.38 -13.90
N VAL A 128 -22.32 8.27 -14.42
CA VAL A 128 -21.52 8.04 -15.62
C VAL A 128 -20.08 8.41 -15.30
N MET A 129 -19.17 7.44 -15.38
CA MET A 129 -17.77 7.68 -15.03
C MET A 129 -17.12 8.70 -15.97
N PRO A 130 -16.55 9.79 -15.44
CA PRO A 130 -15.79 10.73 -16.25
C PRO A 130 -14.51 10.09 -16.78
N PHE A 131 -13.99 10.66 -17.87
CA PHE A 131 -12.73 10.25 -18.51
C PHE A 131 -12.69 8.81 -19.03
N GLY A 132 -13.83 8.11 -19.11
CA GLY A 132 -13.92 6.76 -19.67
C GLY A 132 -13.16 5.70 -18.86
N LEU A 133 -13.01 5.91 -17.55
CA LEU A 133 -12.34 4.97 -16.66
C LEU A 133 -13.21 3.73 -16.43
N GLU A 134 -12.57 2.56 -16.38
CA GLU A 134 -13.23 1.28 -16.10
C GLU A 134 -12.84 0.78 -14.70
N GLU A 135 -13.82 0.53 -13.84
CA GLU A 135 -13.61 0.10 -12.45
C GLU A 135 -12.76 -1.16 -12.33
N SER A 136 -12.97 -2.12 -13.24
CA SER A 136 -12.22 -3.38 -13.29
C SER A 136 -10.72 -3.16 -13.42
N VAL A 137 -10.30 -2.19 -14.25
CA VAL A 137 -8.87 -1.88 -14.45
C VAL A 137 -8.21 -1.45 -13.14
N PHE A 138 -8.89 -0.63 -12.34
CA PHE A 138 -8.35 -0.14 -11.07
C PHE A 138 -8.43 -1.16 -9.95
N THR A 139 -9.48 -1.97 -9.93
CA THR A 139 -9.62 -3.11 -9.01
C THR A 139 -8.52 -4.14 -9.27
N ASP A 140 -8.28 -4.49 -10.53
CA ASP A 140 -7.21 -5.40 -10.94
C ASP A 140 -5.83 -4.81 -10.63
N TYR A 141 -5.64 -3.51 -10.85
CA TYR A 141 -4.40 -2.84 -10.47
C TYR A 141 -4.14 -2.93 -8.97
N ALA A 142 -5.13 -2.60 -8.14
CA ALA A 142 -5.03 -2.68 -6.68
C ALA A 142 -4.71 -4.12 -6.21
N LEU A 143 -5.40 -5.12 -6.77
CA LEU A 143 -5.15 -6.53 -6.45
C LEU A 143 -3.74 -6.97 -6.86
N ASN A 144 -3.25 -6.55 -8.03
CA ASN A 144 -1.89 -6.82 -8.47
C ASN A 144 -0.86 -6.17 -7.54
N GLN A 145 -1.09 -4.95 -7.05
CA GLN A 145 -0.19 -4.31 -6.10
C GLN A 145 -0.13 -5.07 -4.77
N PHE A 146 -1.29 -5.49 -4.27
CA PHE A 146 -1.42 -6.32 -3.08
C PHE A 146 -0.65 -7.65 -3.23
N GLN A 147 -0.90 -8.40 -4.31
CA GLN A 147 -0.26 -9.70 -4.54
C GLN A 147 1.27 -9.60 -4.62
N LYS A 148 1.79 -8.63 -5.38
CA LYS A 148 3.24 -8.36 -5.45
C LYS A 148 3.87 -8.15 -4.07
N ARG A 149 3.13 -7.58 -3.12
CA ARG A 149 3.64 -7.24 -1.77
C ARG A 149 3.66 -8.51 -0.92
N VAL A 150 2.60 -9.30 -0.96
CA VAL A 150 2.55 -10.62 -0.31
C VAL A 150 3.70 -11.50 -0.82
N GLU A 151 3.85 -11.65 -2.14
CA GLU A 151 4.94 -12.44 -2.74
C GLU A 151 6.34 -11.93 -2.37
N ARG A 152 6.50 -10.61 -2.25
CA ARG A 152 7.78 -10.01 -1.86
C ARG A 152 8.11 -10.30 -0.40
N LEU A 153 7.12 -10.22 0.48
CA LEU A 153 7.27 -10.46 1.92
C LEU A 153 7.41 -11.93 2.25
N GLU A 154 6.74 -12.82 1.51
CA GLU A 154 6.85 -14.27 1.67
C GLU A 154 8.30 -14.75 1.45
N LYS A 155 9.02 -14.14 0.50
CA LYS A 155 10.44 -14.42 0.25
C LYS A 155 11.36 -14.09 1.41
N ALA A 156 10.91 -13.32 2.41
CA ALA A 156 11.68 -13.04 3.62
C ALA A 156 11.64 -14.19 4.63
N ARG A 157 10.67 -15.11 4.51
CA ARG A 157 10.55 -16.28 5.38
C ARG A 157 11.78 -17.17 5.24
N GLY A 158 12.40 -17.52 6.37
CA GLY A 158 13.63 -18.31 6.41
C GLY A 158 14.87 -17.61 5.86
N ALA A 159 14.79 -16.34 5.45
CA ALA A 159 15.96 -15.57 5.02
C ALA A 159 16.82 -15.16 6.22
N SER A 160 18.13 -15.03 6.03
CA SER A 160 18.98 -14.44 7.05
C SER A 160 18.82 -12.92 7.08
N LEU A 161 19.05 -12.28 8.24
CA LEU A 161 19.06 -10.81 8.31
C LEU A 161 20.07 -10.20 7.32
N ALA A 162 21.23 -10.83 7.12
CA ALA A 162 22.23 -10.39 6.15
C ALA A 162 21.69 -10.38 4.72
N ASP A 163 20.87 -11.37 4.36
CA ASP A 163 20.18 -11.40 3.06
C ASP A 163 19.16 -10.27 2.91
N ILE A 164 18.37 -10.00 3.96
CA ILE A 164 17.41 -8.88 3.96
C ILE A 164 18.13 -7.55 3.73
N TYR A 165 19.22 -7.30 4.46
CA TYR A 165 20.01 -6.06 4.28
C TYR A 165 20.61 -5.96 2.88
N ARG A 166 21.17 -7.05 2.35
CA ARG A 166 21.74 -7.10 1.00
C ARG A 166 20.70 -6.78 -0.07
N VAL A 167 19.53 -7.42 0.01
CA VAL A 167 18.43 -7.20 -0.94
C VAL A 167 17.88 -5.77 -0.84
N THR A 168 17.81 -5.21 0.36
CA THR A 168 17.37 -3.82 0.58
C THR A 168 18.37 -2.83 -0.01
N GLN A 169 19.67 -3.03 0.22
CA GLN A 169 20.74 -2.20 -0.33
C GLN A 169 20.72 -2.18 -1.87
N GLN A 170 20.54 -3.35 -2.49
CA GLN A 170 20.42 -3.45 -3.96
C GLN A 170 19.21 -2.69 -4.51
N ALA A 171 18.08 -2.68 -3.79
CA ALA A 171 16.90 -1.94 -4.19
C ALA A 171 17.09 -0.42 -4.07
N ILE A 172 17.81 0.05 -3.04
CA ILE A 172 18.18 1.47 -2.89
C ILE A 172 19.08 1.90 -4.06
N GLU A 173 20.12 1.13 -4.36
CA GLU A 173 21.05 1.45 -5.46
C GLU A 173 20.37 1.49 -6.83
N GLN A 174 19.37 0.64 -7.06
CA GLN A 174 18.58 0.63 -8.30
C GLN A 174 17.62 1.83 -8.41
N ASN A 175 17.07 2.32 -7.30
CA ASN A 175 16.17 3.47 -7.29
C ASN A 175 16.92 4.81 -7.41
N ASP A 176 18.19 4.85 -7.00
CA ASP A 176 19.07 6.04 -7.09
C ASP A 176 19.82 6.15 -8.44
N SER A 177 19.68 5.15 -9.33
CA SER A 177 20.33 5.06 -10.66
C SER A 177 19.40 5.47 -11.80
#